data_AF-A0A813E9G0-F1
#
_entry.id   AF-A0A813E9G0-F1
#
_cell.length_a   1.000
_cell.length_b   1.000
_cell.length_c   1.000
_cell.angle_alpha   90.00
_cell.angle_beta   90.00
_cell.angle_gamma   90.00
#
_symmetry.space_group_name_H-M   'P 1'
#
loop_
_entity.id
_entity.type
_entity.pdbx_description
1 polymer ?
#
loop_
_entity_poly.entity_id
_entity_poly.type
_entity_poly.pdbx_seq_one_letter_code
_entity_poly.pdbx_strand_id
1 'polypeptide(L)'
;MELSSFNINHGFTEAVVRGLRCGFLSPEEYRRLASCDALEDMRSALEETDYGTFLQDEPSPLLVSTIGKKCYEKLADEFQYLKAQTVEPLTTFMDFIAREKMIDNVIMIIQGALNNKAPAELAEKVHPLGVFEGMKVIISETFDVQGGFDDVYRIFLVDTPIGPYFEEHLKNANRDKDEMARAGVESSEVSGILTKQDLEIMKATLKKAWLEDFHGFCMSQGGTTAEVMGNMLKQEADFRVLLVTMNALNTELSTETKLKTRNSLYPNFGYLYPEGVHSLSKVWNDTTVRAAL
;
A
#
# COMPACT_ATOMS: atom_id res chain seq x y z
N MET A 1 3.37 -11.05 -31.82
CA MET A 1 2.27 -11.99 -31.49
C MET A 1 1.37 -11.44 -30.39
N GLU A 2 1.87 -10.61 -29.44
CA GLU A 2 1.04 -9.87 -28.47
C GLU A 2 -0.10 -9.07 -29.14
N LEU A 3 0.21 -8.18 -30.09
CA LEU A 3 -0.78 -7.32 -30.76
C LEU A 3 -1.90 -8.08 -31.50
N SER A 4 -1.65 -9.32 -31.92
CA SER A 4 -2.63 -10.12 -32.68
C SER A 4 -3.65 -10.83 -31.80
N SER A 5 -3.30 -11.21 -30.57
CA SER A 5 -4.19 -11.95 -29.67
C SER A 5 -4.66 -11.16 -28.46
N PHE A 6 -4.00 -10.04 -28.12
CA PHE A 6 -4.36 -9.19 -26.98
C PHE A 6 -5.81 -8.70 -27.05
N ASN A 7 -6.23 -8.21 -28.21
CA ASN A 7 -7.57 -7.65 -28.41
C ASN A 7 -8.71 -8.67 -28.28
N ILE A 8 -8.40 -9.98 -28.35
CA ILE A 8 -9.40 -11.04 -28.22
C ILE A 8 -10.00 -11.02 -26.81
N ASN A 9 -9.15 -10.84 -25.79
CA ASN A 9 -9.56 -10.93 -24.39
C ASN A 9 -9.52 -9.57 -23.66
N HIS A 10 -8.71 -8.61 -24.12
CA HIS A 10 -8.42 -7.38 -23.39
C HIS A 10 -8.72 -6.08 -24.17
N GLY A 11 -9.23 -6.19 -25.41
CA GLY A 11 -9.51 -5.01 -26.24
C GLY A 11 -10.59 -4.10 -25.66
N PHE A 12 -11.65 -4.69 -25.10
CA PHE A 12 -12.71 -3.92 -24.42
C PHE A 12 -12.19 -3.20 -23.17
N THR A 13 -11.48 -3.92 -22.29
CA THR A 13 -10.92 -3.35 -21.07
C THR A 13 -9.90 -2.25 -21.35
N GLU A 14 -9.07 -2.40 -22.39
CA GLU A 14 -8.14 -1.35 -22.82
C GLU A 14 -8.89 -0.11 -23.33
N ALA A 15 -9.94 -0.28 -24.14
CA ALA A 15 -10.73 0.83 -24.64
C ALA A 15 -11.41 1.61 -23.51
N VAL A 16 -11.96 0.91 -22.51
CA VAL A 16 -12.55 1.54 -21.33
C VAL A 16 -11.51 2.34 -20.55
N VAL A 17 -10.33 1.76 -20.26
CA VAL A 17 -9.26 2.47 -19.54
C VAL A 17 -8.78 3.70 -20.32
N ARG A 18 -8.65 3.61 -21.65
CA ARG A 18 -8.28 4.75 -22.50
C ARG A 18 -9.36 5.83 -22.51
N GLY A 19 -10.64 5.44 -22.42
CA GLY A 19 -11.76 6.35 -22.24
C GLY A 19 -11.69 7.08 -20.89
N LEU A 20 -11.49 6.35 -19.79
CA LEU A 20 -11.34 6.95 -18.45
C LEU A 20 -10.16 7.92 -18.36
N ARG A 21 -9.06 7.63 -19.09
CA ARG A 21 -7.92 8.55 -19.19
C ARG A 21 -8.29 9.90 -19.81
N CYS A 22 -9.28 9.96 -20.70
CA CYS A 22 -9.75 11.23 -21.26
C CYS A 22 -10.48 12.11 -20.24
N GLY A 23 -10.93 11.54 -19.12
CA GLY A 23 -11.55 12.27 -18.01
C GLY A 23 -10.57 12.89 -17.02
N PHE A 24 -9.26 12.81 -17.27
CA PHE A 24 -8.28 13.51 -16.45
C PHE A 24 -8.40 15.01 -16.63
N LEU A 25 -8.42 15.72 -15.50
CA LEU A 25 -8.53 17.17 -15.47
C LEU A 25 -7.42 17.82 -16.28
N SER A 26 -7.83 18.65 -17.22
CA SER A 26 -6.99 19.48 -18.04
C SER A 26 -6.39 20.65 -17.25
N PRO A 27 -5.30 21.26 -17.75
CA PRO A 27 -4.73 22.47 -17.13
C PRO A 27 -5.70 23.65 -17.04
N GLU A 28 -6.78 23.67 -17.82
CA GLU A 28 -7.82 24.70 -17.77
C GLU A 28 -8.80 24.45 -16.62
N GLU A 29 -9.21 23.20 -16.42
CA GLU A 29 -10.06 22.80 -15.30
C GLU A 29 -9.34 23.00 -13.97
N TYR A 30 -8.05 22.66 -13.88
CA TYR A 30 -7.24 22.98 -12.70
C TYR A 30 -7.18 24.49 -12.39
N ARG A 31 -7.12 25.34 -13.42
CA ARG A 31 -7.17 26.80 -13.24
C ARG A 31 -8.53 27.26 -12.71
N ARG A 32 -9.62 26.65 -13.18
CA ARG A 32 -10.99 26.91 -12.71
C ARG A 32 -11.14 26.54 -11.23
N LEU A 33 -10.65 25.36 -10.84
CA LEU A 33 -10.64 24.90 -9.45
C LEU A 33 -9.82 25.82 -8.53
N ALA A 34 -8.68 26.33 -9.03
CA ALA A 34 -7.83 27.25 -8.28
C ALA A 34 -8.46 28.64 -8.07
N SER A 35 -9.47 29.00 -8.87
CA SER A 35 -10.20 30.27 -8.77
C SER A 35 -11.49 30.21 -7.94
N CYS A 36 -11.83 29.04 -7.38
CA CYS A 36 -13.02 28.88 -6.54
C CYS A 36 -12.79 29.50 -5.16
N ASP A 37 -13.76 30.30 -4.68
CA ASP A 37 -13.70 30.94 -3.35
C ASP A 37 -14.34 30.06 -2.26
N ALA A 38 -15.32 29.21 -2.61
CA ALA A 38 -15.98 28.28 -1.70
C ALA A 38 -15.97 26.83 -2.21
N LEU A 39 -16.20 25.87 -1.29
CA LEU A 39 -16.29 24.45 -1.63
C LEU A 39 -17.50 24.11 -2.51
N GLU A 40 -18.57 24.90 -2.42
CA GLU A 40 -19.75 24.74 -3.30
C GLU A 40 -19.43 25.18 -4.75
N ASP A 41 -18.56 26.17 -4.93
CA ASP A 41 -18.05 26.55 -6.26
C ASP A 41 -17.17 25.45 -6.84
N MET A 42 -16.33 24.82 -5.99
CA MET A 42 -15.52 23.67 -6.38
C MET A 42 -16.39 22.47 -6.79
N ARG A 43 -17.48 22.20 -6.06
CA ARG A 43 -18.46 21.17 -6.44
C ARG A 43 -19.05 21.47 -7.81
N SER A 44 -19.52 22.68 -8.04
CA SER A 44 -20.10 23.10 -9.33
C SER A 44 -19.08 22.96 -10.47
N ALA A 45 -17.82 23.35 -10.23
CA ALA A 45 -16.74 23.22 -11.21
C ALA A 45 -16.40 21.75 -11.52
N LEU A 46 -16.50 20.84 -10.54
CA LEU A 46 -16.28 19.40 -10.76
C LEU A 46 -17.48 18.73 -11.44
N GLU A 47 -18.70 19.19 -11.21
CA GLU A 47 -19.91 18.66 -11.88
C GLU A 47 -19.88 18.88 -13.41
N GLU A 48 -19.17 19.90 -13.88
CA GLU A 48 -18.93 20.16 -15.32
C GLU A 48 -17.87 19.23 -15.96
N THR A 49 -17.21 18.39 -15.16
CA THR A 49 -16.18 17.44 -15.61
C THR A 49 -16.71 15.99 -15.56
N ASP A 50 -15.88 15.00 -15.88
CA ASP A 50 -16.22 13.57 -15.81
C ASP A 50 -16.51 13.07 -14.38
N TYR A 51 -16.28 13.91 -13.35
CA TYR A 51 -16.77 13.66 -11.99
C TYR A 51 -18.30 13.68 -11.89
N GLY A 52 -18.98 14.45 -12.76
CA GLY A 52 -20.44 14.52 -12.79
C GLY A 52 -21.05 14.85 -11.43
N THR A 53 -22.25 14.34 -11.15
CA THR A 53 -23.02 14.65 -9.94
C THR A 53 -22.65 13.77 -8.73
N PHE A 54 -21.37 13.44 -8.55
CA PHE A 54 -20.92 12.53 -7.49
C PHE A 54 -21.11 13.05 -6.05
N LEU A 55 -21.31 14.36 -5.89
CA LEU A 55 -21.59 15.03 -4.60
C LEU A 55 -23.08 15.37 -4.41
N GLN A 56 -23.97 14.87 -5.27
CA GLN A 56 -25.38 15.28 -5.27
C GLN A 56 -26.10 15.07 -3.93
N ASP A 57 -25.83 13.92 -3.30
CA ASP A 57 -26.51 13.47 -2.08
C ASP A 57 -25.84 13.95 -0.78
N GLU A 58 -24.73 14.68 -0.87
CA GLU A 58 -24.00 15.16 0.32
C GLU A 58 -24.62 16.46 0.88
N PRO A 59 -24.94 16.50 2.18
CA PRO A 59 -25.55 17.68 2.80
C PRO A 59 -24.53 18.82 2.97
N SER A 60 -24.96 20.06 2.75
CA SER A 60 -24.16 21.24 3.10
C SER A 60 -24.10 21.43 4.63
N PRO A 61 -22.96 21.87 5.21
CA PRO A 61 -21.74 22.29 4.53
C PRO A 61 -20.82 21.12 4.11
N LEU A 62 -20.30 21.19 2.88
CA LEU A 62 -19.32 20.22 2.38
C LEU A 62 -18.02 20.28 3.19
N LEU A 63 -17.51 19.11 3.56
CA LEU A 63 -16.20 18.96 4.18
C LEU A 63 -15.17 18.50 3.16
N VAL A 64 -13.94 19.00 3.27
CA VAL A 64 -12.82 18.60 2.39
C VAL A 64 -12.57 17.08 2.45
N SER A 65 -12.72 16.48 3.64
CA SER A 65 -12.62 15.03 3.83
C SER A 65 -13.69 14.26 3.05
N THR A 66 -14.91 14.79 2.97
CA THR A 66 -16.02 14.18 2.22
C THR A 66 -15.75 14.20 0.73
N ILE A 67 -15.27 15.33 0.19
CA ILE A 67 -14.90 15.45 -1.23
C ILE A 67 -13.81 14.43 -1.58
N GLY A 68 -12.73 14.38 -0.79
CA GLY A 68 -11.65 13.41 -1.00
C GLY A 68 -12.14 11.97 -0.97
N LYS A 69 -12.96 11.61 0.02
CA LYS A 69 -13.55 10.27 0.15
C LYS A 69 -14.40 9.91 -1.07
N LYS A 70 -15.28 10.81 -1.49
CA LYS A 70 -16.17 10.61 -2.65
C LYS A 70 -15.41 10.46 -3.96
N CYS A 71 -14.32 11.19 -4.15
CA CYS A 71 -13.43 10.99 -5.30
C CYS A 71 -12.80 9.59 -5.30
N TYR A 72 -12.34 9.10 -4.14
CA TYR A 72 -11.80 7.75 -4.03
C TYR A 72 -12.86 6.65 -4.18
N GLU A 73 -14.10 6.90 -3.74
CA GLU A 73 -15.24 5.99 -3.95
C GLU A 73 -15.53 5.85 -5.45
N LYS A 74 -15.64 6.97 -6.19
CA LYS A 74 -15.81 6.94 -7.65
C LYS A 74 -14.69 6.15 -8.36
N LEU A 75 -13.43 6.42 -7.98
CA LEU A 75 -12.28 5.68 -8.54
C LEU A 75 -12.37 4.18 -8.24
N ALA A 76 -12.80 3.81 -7.02
CA ALA A 76 -12.95 2.41 -6.64
C ALA A 76 -14.09 1.72 -7.37
N ASP A 77 -15.21 2.39 -7.60
CA ASP A 77 -16.34 1.86 -8.37
C ASP A 77 -15.93 1.61 -9.82
N GLU A 78 -15.21 2.54 -10.45
CA GLU A 78 -14.67 2.36 -11.81
C GLU A 78 -13.64 1.23 -11.89
N PHE A 79 -12.77 1.12 -10.88
CA PHE A 79 -11.79 0.04 -10.79
C PHE A 79 -12.46 -1.33 -10.61
N GLN A 80 -13.49 -1.43 -9.77
CA GLN A 80 -14.26 -2.65 -9.56
C GLN A 80 -15.04 -3.05 -10.81
N TYR A 81 -15.67 -2.07 -11.48
CA TYR A 81 -16.34 -2.28 -12.76
C TYR A 81 -15.38 -2.86 -13.80
N LEU A 82 -14.19 -2.26 -13.95
CA LEU A 82 -13.18 -2.74 -14.88
C LEU A 82 -12.74 -4.17 -14.50
N LYS A 83 -12.43 -4.41 -13.23
CA LYS A 83 -12.00 -5.73 -12.73
C LYS A 83 -13.03 -6.82 -13.04
N ALA A 84 -14.32 -6.53 -12.89
CA ALA A 84 -15.40 -7.48 -13.17
C ALA A 84 -15.46 -7.93 -14.65
N GLN A 85 -14.87 -7.15 -15.56
CA GLN A 85 -14.80 -7.44 -17.00
C GLN A 85 -13.45 -8.05 -17.43
N THR A 86 -12.52 -8.24 -16.49
CA THR A 86 -11.21 -8.83 -16.79
C THR A 86 -11.25 -10.35 -16.76
N VAL A 87 -10.34 -10.96 -17.53
CA VAL A 87 -10.03 -12.38 -17.49
C VAL A 87 -8.56 -12.58 -17.14
N GLU A 88 -8.20 -13.76 -16.64
CA GLU A 88 -6.79 -14.09 -16.38
C GLU A 88 -5.94 -13.91 -17.65
N PRO A 89 -4.74 -13.30 -17.55
CA PRO A 89 -3.98 -12.94 -16.34
C PRO A 89 -4.26 -11.53 -15.77
N LEU A 90 -5.14 -10.75 -16.43
CA LEU A 90 -5.38 -9.34 -16.08
C LEU A 90 -6.11 -9.18 -14.74
N THR A 91 -6.97 -10.15 -14.37
CA THR A 91 -7.64 -10.17 -13.06
C THR A 91 -6.62 -10.24 -11.92
N THR A 92 -5.68 -11.19 -12.00
CA THR A 92 -4.57 -11.28 -11.03
C THR A 92 -3.74 -10.00 -10.97
N PHE A 93 -3.47 -9.36 -12.12
CA PHE A 93 -2.74 -8.08 -12.16
C PHE A 93 -3.49 -6.98 -11.39
N MET A 94 -4.80 -6.84 -11.58
CA MET A 94 -5.61 -5.88 -10.84
C MET A 94 -5.66 -6.20 -9.34
N ASP A 95 -5.67 -7.48 -8.98
CA ASP A 95 -5.58 -7.90 -7.57
C ASP A 95 -4.27 -7.50 -6.91
N PHE A 96 -3.15 -7.50 -7.65
CA PHE A 96 -1.89 -6.96 -7.11
C PHE A 96 -1.97 -5.47 -6.80
N ILE A 97 -2.65 -4.68 -7.64
CA ILE A 97 -2.86 -3.24 -7.38
C ILE A 97 -3.70 -3.03 -6.12
N ALA A 98 -4.80 -3.77 -5.97
CA ALA A 98 -5.68 -3.69 -4.80
C ALA A 98 -4.98 -4.14 -3.51
N ARG A 99 -4.09 -5.14 -3.59
CA ARG A 99 -3.31 -5.67 -2.45
C ARG A 99 -2.46 -4.59 -1.76
N GLU A 100 -1.94 -3.61 -2.50
CA GLU A 100 -1.18 -2.51 -1.88
C GLU A 100 -2.04 -1.71 -0.87
N LYS A 101 -3.27 -1.34 -1.29
CA LYS A 101 -4.22 -0.59 -0.44
C LYS A 101 -4.82 -1.47 0.64
N MET A 102 -4.93 -2.79 0.39
CA MET A 102 -5.35 -3.76 1.40
C MET A 102 -4.34 -3.80 2.56
N ILE A 103 -3.03 -3.81 2.29
CA ILE A 103 -2.00 -3.76 3.34
C ILE A 103 -2.14 -2.48 4.17
N ASP A 104 -2.32 -1.32 3.52
CA ASP A 104 -2.51 -0.05 4.23
C ASP A 104 -3.74 -0.05 5.13
N ASN A 105 -4.88 -0.58 4.63
CA ASN A 105 -6.11 -0.69 5.40
C ASN A 105 -5.96 -1.61 6.62
N VAL A 106 -5.31 -2.77 6.45
CA VAL A 106 -5.10 -3.73 7.54
C VAL A 106 -4.23 -3.13 8.64
N ILE A 107 -3.11 -2.50 8.28
CA ILE A 107 -2.25 -1.84 9.27
C ILE A 107 -3.00 -0.70 9.97
N MET A 108 -3.80 0.07 9.24
CA MET A 108 -4.62 1.14 9.83
C MET A 108 -5.66 0.58 10.82
N ILE A 109 -6.30 -0.55 10.51
CA ILE A 109 -7.27 -1.18 11.41
C ILE A 109 -6.60 -1.70 12.67
N ILE A 110 -5.44 -2.37 12.56
CA ILE A 110 -4.67 -2.84 13.71
C ILE A 110 -4.26 -1.64 14.59
N GLN A 111 -3.72 -0.58 13.99
CA GLN A 111 -3.38 0.66 14.69
C GLN A 111 -4.62 1.28 15.36
N GLY A 112 -5.77 1.26 14.68
CA GLY A 112 -7.05 1.74 15.19
C GLY A 112 -7.53 0.99 16.42
N ALA A 113 -7.49 -0.33 16.35
CA ALA A 113 -7.90 -1.22 17.42
C ALA A 113 -7.01 -1.09 18.66
N LEU A 114 -5.69 -1.00 18.49
CA LEU A 114 -4.75 -0.76 19.61
C LEU A 114 -5.01 0.56 20.33
N ASN A 115 -5.51 1.57 19.61
CA ASN A 115 -5.88 2.86 20.19
C ASN A 115 -7.33 2.89 20.71
N ASN A 116 -8.03 1.75 20.77
CA ASN A 116 -9.43 1.61 21.19
C ASN A 116 -10.40 2.54 20.43
N LYS A 117 -10.16 2.74 19.13
CA LYS A 117 -11.09 3.52 18.29
C LYS A 117 -12.34 2.71 17.97
N ALA A 118 -13.47 3.41 17.86
CA ALA A 118 -14.73 2.76 17.53
C ALA A 118 -14.68 2.15 16.12
N PRO A 119 -15.26 0.96 15.91
CA PRO A 119 -15.34 0.30 14.59
C PRO A 119 -15.92 1.20 13.49
N ALA A 120 -16.90 2.03 13.82
CA ALA A 120 -17.51 2.99 12.89
C ALA A 120 -16.52 4.05 12.39
N GLU A 121 -15.68 4.59 13.28
CA GLU A 121 -14.66 5.58 12.91
C GLU A 121 -13.54 4.98 12.05
N LEU A 122 -13.26 3.69 12.23
CA LEU A 122 -12.28 2.98 11.41
C LEU A 122 -12.81 2.74 10.02
N ALA A 123 -14.07 2.30 9.90
CA ALA A 123 -14.74 2.06 8.63
C ALA A 123 -14.77 3.29 7.72
N GLU A 124 -14.92 4.49 8.29
CA GLU A 124 -14.92 5.74 7.52
C GLU A 124 -13.55 6.11 6.92
N LYS A 125 -12.45 5.60 7.49
CA LYS A 125 -11.08 5.91 7.08
C LYS A 125 -10.46 4.88 6.15
N VAL A 126 -11.15 3.77 5.92
CA VAL A 126 -10.66 2.70 5.04
C VAL A 126 -10.62 3.22 3.60
N HIS A 127 -9.52 2.92 2.89
CA HIS A 127 -9.40 3.25 1.48
C HIS A 127 -10.32 2.32 0.65
N PRO A 128 -11.25 2.86 -0.17
CA PRO A 128 -12.24 2.07 -0.91
C PRO A 128 -11.65 0.96 -1.81
N LEU A 129 -10.53 1.23 -2.49
CA LEU A 129 -9.84 0.23 -3.32
C LEU A 129 -9.32 -1.01 -2.57
N GLY A 130 -9.05 -0.91 -1.27
CA GLY A 130 -8.49 -1.99 -0.47
C GLY A 130 -9.54 -2.74 0.36
N VAL A 131 -10.83 -2.53 0.10
CA VAL A 131 -11.93 -3.20 0.82
C VAL A 131 -12.09 -4.63 0.32
N PHE A 132 -12.25 -5.58 1.24
CA PHE A 132 -12.54 -6.98 0.95
C PHE A 132 -13.60 -7.52 1.91
N GLU A 133 -14.20 -8.66 1.58
CA GLU A 133 -15.36 -9.23 2.29
C GLU A 133 -15.09 -9.47 3.79
N GLY A 134 -13.90 -9.99 4.11
CA GLY A 134 -13.45 -10.23 5.49
C GLY A 134 -13.16 -8.96 6.31
N MET A 135 -13.10 -7.76 5.70
CA MET A 135 -12.76 -6.52 6.41
C MET A 135 -13.74 -6.19 7.54
N LYS A 136 -15.04 -6.49 7.34
CA LYS A 136 -16.09 -6.20 8.34
C LYS A 136 -15.91 -7.01 9.62
N VAL A 137 -15.48 -8.26 9.49
CA VAL A 137 -15.20 -9.16 10.63
C VAL A 137 -14.05 -8.59 11.46
N ILE A 138 -12.97 -8.21 10.77
CA ILE A 138 -11.75 -7.65 11.37
C ILE A 138 -12.05 -6.34 12.12
N ILE A 139 -12.85 -5.44 11.52
CA ILE A 139 -13.21 -4.15 12.16
C ILE A 139 -14.06 -4.36 13.42
N SER A 140 -14.83 -5.45 13.48
CA SER A 140 -15.69 -5.76 14.64
C SER A 140 -14.96 -6.47 15.77
N GLU A 141 -13.77 -7.01 15.53
CA GLU A 141 -13.01 -7.74 16.53
C GLU A 141 -12.18 -6.82 17.42
N THR A 142 -12.16 -7.15 18.71
CA THR A 142 -11.32 -6.49 19.70
C THR A 142 -9.95 -7.15 19.73
N PHE A 143 -8.91 -6.38 19.41
CA PHE A 143 -7.54 -6.84 19.51
C PHE A 143 -7.04 -6.67 20.95
N ASP A 144 -6.61 -7.76 21.59
CA ASP A 144 -5.95 -7.68 22.88
C ASP A 144 -4.48 -7.27 22.69
N VAL A 145 -4.08 -6.16 23.32
CA VAL A 145 -2.70 -5.67 23.32
C VAL A 145 -1.73 -6.70 23.93
N GLN A 146 -2.23 -7.60 24.78
CA GLN A 146 -1.43 -8.65 25.43
C GLN A 146 -1.23 -9.91 24.56
N GLY A 147 -2.11 -10.15 23.58
CA GLY A 147 -2.03 -11.28 22.64
C GLY A 147 -1.00 -11.10 21.53
N GLY A 148 -0.44 -9.89 21.37
CA GLY A 148 0.63 -9.61 20.42
C GLY A 148 0.23 -9.87 18.96
N PHE A 149 1.12 -10.51 18.20
CA PHE A 149 0.89 -10.80 16.77
C PHE A 149 0.05 -12.04 16.51
N ASP A 150 -0.23 -12.89 17.51
CA ASP A 150 -0.93 -14.17 17.32
C ASP A 150 -2.43 -13.99 17.12
N ASP A 151 -3.05 -12.99 17.77
CA ASP A 151 -4.46 -12.67 17.56
C ASP A 151 -4.67 -12.00 16.20
N VAL A 152 -3.76 -11.09 15.81
CA VAL A 152 -3.67 -10.54 14.45
C VAL A 152 -3.56 -11.71 13.44
N TYR A 153 -2.64 -12.64 13.65
CA TYR A 153 -2.43 -13.80 12.80
C TYR A 153 -3.71 -14.62 12.57
N ARG A 154 -4.40 -15.01 13.65
CA ARG A 154 -5.63 -15.83 13.56
C ARG A 154 -6.75 -15.14 12.80
N ILE A 155 -6.87 -13.83 12.99
CA ILE A 155 -7.92 -13.00 12.38
C ILE A 155 -7.64 -12.77 10.88
N PHE A 156 -6.39 -12.51 10.50
CA PHE A 156 -6.04 -12.11 9.13
C PHE A 156 -5.75 -13.27 8.18
N LEU A 157 -5.34 -14.46 8.66
CA LEU A 157 -4.78 -15.50 7.78
C LEU A 157 -5.75 -16.48 7.17
N VAL A 158 -6.99 -16.56 7.63
CA VAL A 158 -7.86 -17.63 7.16
C VAL A 158 -8.38 -17.34 5.74
N ASP A 159 -8.54 -16.06 5.35
CA ASP A 159 -9.22 -15.70 4.09
C ASP A 159 -8.62 -14.51 3.30
N THR A 160 -7.40 -14.03 3.60
CA THR A 160 -6.84 -12.85 2.90
C THR A 160 -5.67 -13.16 1.96
N PRO A 161 -5.63 -12.55 0.75
CA PRO A 161 -4.56 -12.77 -0.24
C PRO A 161 -3.20 -12.17 0.17
N ILE A 162 -3.15 -11.43 1.28
CA ILE A 162 -1.92 -10.91 1.90
C ILE A 162 -1.36 -11.85 2.96
N GLY A 163 -2.09 -12.91 3.31
CA GLY A 163 -1.71 -13.89 4.32
C GLY A 163 -0.29 -14.45 4.18
N PRO A 164 0.14 -14.90 2.98
CA PRO A 164 1.48 -15.43 2.79
C PRO A 164 2.59 -14.45 3.21
N TYR A 165 2.39 -13.14 3.00
CA TYR A 165 3.37 -12.12 3.40
C TYR A 165 3.46 -11.95 4.92
N PHE A 166 2.34 -12.10 5.64
CA PHE A 166 2.30 -12.08 7.10
C PHE A 166 3.00 -13.31 7.69
N GLU A 167 2.79 -14.48 7.10
CA GLU A 167 3.44 -15.72 7.55
C GLU A 167 4.96 -15.63 7.42
N GLU A 168 5.47 -15.09 6.31
CA GLU A 168 6.90 -14.87 6.12
C GLU A 168 7.47 -13.86 7.12
N HIS A 169 6.77 -12.74 7.36
CA HIS A 169 7.19 -11.74 8.33
C HIS A 169 7.31 -12.32 9.75
N LEU A 170 6.34 -13.14 10.17
CA LEU A 170 6.34 -13.73 11.51
C LEU A 170 7.37 -14.84 11.66
N LYS A 171 7.60 -15.66 10.63
CA LYS A 171 8.72 -16.61 10.62
C LYS A 171 10.04 -15.89 10.83
N ASN A 172 10.25 -14.75 10.16
CA ASN A 172 11.47 -13.96 10.32
C ASN A 172 11.56 -13.32 11.71
N ALA A 173 10.46 -12.73 12.22
CA ALA A 173 10.41 -12.16 13.55
C ALA A 173 10.63 -13.18 14.67
N ASN A 174 10.10 -14.40 14.54
CA ASN A 174 10.29 -15.48 15.51
C ASN A 174 11.71 -16.06 15.45
N ARG A 175 12.34 -16.10 14.27
CA ARG A 175 13.75 -16.51 14.16
C ARG A 175 14.70 -15.52 14.83
N ASP A 176 14.45 -14.22 14.69
CA ASP A 176 15.23 -13.19 15.38
C ASP A 176 15.09 -13.31 16.92
N LYS A 177 13.88 -13.66 17.40
CA LYS A 177 13.63 -13.96 18.83
C LYS A 177 14.39 -15.21 19.30
N ASP A 178 14.39 -16.28 18.52
CA ASP A 178 15.09 -17.53 18.84
C ASP A 178 16.63 -17.38 18.84
N GLU A 179 17.18 -16.55 17.95
CA GLU A 179 18.61 -16.21 17.95
C GLU A 179 19.01 -15.36 19.16
N MET A 180 18.16 -14.41 19.59
CA MET A 180 18.38 -13.63 20.82
C MET A 180 18.24 -14.46 22.10
N ALA A 181 17.28 -15.41 22.16
CA ALA A 181 17.13 -16.32 23.29
C ALA A 181 18.33 -17.28 23.44
N ARG A 182 18.94 -17.71 22.33
CA ARG A 182 20.18 -18.52 22.34
C ARG A 182 21.43 -17.75 22.79
N ALA A 183 21.40 -16.41 22.75
CA ALA A 183 22.50 -15.56 23.21
C ALA A 183 22.50 -15.29 24.73
N GLY A 184 21.64 -15.97 25.50
CA GLY A 184 21.60 -15.87 26.97
C GLY A 184 20.92 -14.60 27.51
N VAL A 185 20.22 -13.86 26.65
CA VAL A 185 19.32 -12.78 27.07
C VAL A 185 18.00 -13.44 27.45
N GLU A 186 17.67 -13.46 28.75
CA GLU A 186 16.36 -13.89 29.21
C GLU A 186 15.29 -13.03 28.53
N SER A 187 14.58 -13.60 27.55
CA SER A 187 13.35 -13.03 27.00
C SER A 187 12.21 -13.27 28.00
N SER A 188 12.37 -12.73 29.21
CA SER A 188 11.27 -12.59 30.15
C SER A 188 10.30 -11.57 29.54
N GLU A 189 9.05 -12.00 29.32
CA GLU A 189 7.91 -11.10 29.07
C GLU A 189 7.95 -10.22 27.80
N VAL A 190 8.25 -10.82 26.64
CA VAL A 190 8.00 -10.15 25.34
C VAL A 190 6.94 -10.91 24.53
N SER A 191 5.79 -11.20 25.16
CA SER A 191 4.50 -10.93 24.48
C SER A 191 4.35 -9.41 24.43
N GLY A 192 5.28 -8.77 23.74
CA GLY A 192 5.61 -7.37 23.90
C GLY A 192 4.52 -6.54 23.27
N ILE A 193 4.01 -5.59 24.05
CA ILE A 193 3.10 -4.51 23.63
C ILE A 193 3.41 -4.11 22.19
N LEU A 194 2.45 -4.32 21.29
CA LEU A 194 2.59 -3.95 19.89
C LEU A 194 2.76 -2.43 19.79
N THR A 195 3.98 -1.96 19.49
CA THR A 195 4.24 -0.52 19.42
C THR A 195 3.89 0.02 18.04
N LYS A 196 3.70 1.34 17.94
CA LYS A 196 3.51 2.02 16.65
C LYS A 196 4.68 1.80 15.70
N GLN A 197 5.91 1.68 16.23
CA GLN A 197 7.10 1.44 15.41
C GLN A 197 7.09 0.03 14.82
N ASP A 198 6.65 -0.97 15.57
CA ASP A 198 6.57 -2.36 15.08
C ASP A 198 5.57 -2.48 13.93
N LEU A 199 4.47 -1.71 13.97
CA LEU A 199 3.49 -1.67 12.89
C LEU A 199 4.01 -1.02 11.61
N GLU A 200 4.84 0.02 11.73
CA GLU A 200 5.50 0.62 10.57
C GLU A 200 6.55 -0.32 9.97
N ILE A 201 7.30 -1.06 10.80
CA ILE A 201 8.24 -2.10 10.34
C ILE A 201 7.48 -3.24 9.65
N MET A 202 6.35 -3.67 10.22
CA MET A 202 5.48 -4.68 9.61
C MET A 202 4.95 -4.19 8.26
N LYS A 203 4.42 -2.96 8.18
CA LYS A 203 3.97 -2.34 6.92
C LYS A 203 5.09 -2.30 5.88
N ALA A 204 6.29 -1.90 6.29
CA ALA A 204 7.48 -1.86 5.45
C ALA A 204 7.95 -3.26 5.02
N THR A 205 7.70 -4.31 5.80
CA THR A 205 8.02 -5.69 5.41
C THR A 205 6.98 -6.25 4.45
N LEU A 206 5.69 -6.11 4.77
CA LEU A 206 4.59 -6.61 3.96
C LEU A 206 4.57 -5.99 2.58
N LYS A 207 4.67 -4.66 2.51
CA LYS A 207 4.70 -4.03 1.19
C LYS A 207 6.01 -4.38 0.44
N LYS A 208 7.10 -4.84 1.08
CA LYS A 208 8.34 -5.25 0.38
C LYS A 208 8.07 -6.59 -0.30
N ALA A 209 7.56 -7.55 0.45
CA ALA A 209 7.18 -8.87 -0.08
C ALA A 209 6.17 -8.74 -1.23
N TRP A 210 5.15 -7.89 -1.07
CA TRP A 210 4.20 -7.56 -2.15
C TRP A 210 4.88 -7.01 -3.41
N LEU A 211 5.84 -6.09 -3.25
CA LEU A 211 6.51 -5.45 -4.38
C LEU A 211 7.40 -6.46 -5.14
N GLU A 212 8.08 -7.36 -4.42
CA GLU A 212 8.89 -8.43 -5.00
C GLU A 212 8.03 -9.47 -5.73
N ASP A 213 6.90 -9.89 -5.14
CA ASP A 213 5.95 -10.80 -5.78
C ASP A 213 5.31 -10.16 -7.02
N PHE A 214 4.91 -8.89 -6.94
CA PHE A 214 4.31 -8.19 -8.07
C PHE A 214 5.28 -8.00 -9.24
N HIS A 215 6.56 -7.70 -8.94
CA HIS A 215 7.60 -7.66 -9.97
C HIS A 215 7.84 -9.05 -10.58
N GLY A 216 7.90 -10.10 -9.77
CA GLY A 216 8.00 -11.48 -10.25
C GLY A 216 6.84 -11.86 -11.19
N PHE A 217 5.62 -11.52 -10.80
CA PHE A 217 4.42 -11.71 -11.63
C PHE A 217 4.54 -10.94 -12.96
N CYS A 218 4.86 -9.65 -12.95
CA CYS A 218 4.99 -8.85 -14.17
C CYS A 218 6.07 -9.40 -15.12
N MET A 219 7.21 -9.85 -14.59
CA MET A 219 8.27 -10.47 -15.38
C MET A 219 7.85 -11.83 -15.96
N SER A 220 7.01 -12.59 -15.28
CA SER A 220 6.47 -13.86 -15.78
C SER A 220 5.51 -13.69 -16.96
N GLN A 221 4.78 -12.56 -17.03
CA GLN A 221 3.89 -12.24 -18.16
C GLN A 221 4.69 -11.94 -19.45
N GLY A 222 5.89 -11.38 -19.29
CA GLY A 222 6.76 -11.03 -20.41
C GLY A 222 6.21 -9.89 -21.28
N GLY A 223 6.75 -9.76 -22.49
CA GLY A 223 6.27 -8.81 -23.49
C GLY A 223 6.39 -7.34 -23.07
N THR A 224 5.45 -6.54 -23.58
CA THR A 224 5.40 -5.09 -23.32
C THR A 224 5.08 -4.79 -21.86
N THR A 225 4.24 -5.62 -21.23
CA THR A 225 3.87 -5.48 -19.81
C THR A 225 5.09 -5.57 -18.91
N ALA A 226 5.96 -6.57 -19.10
CA ALA A 226 7.16 -6.73 -18.30
C ALA A 226 8.13 -5.55 -18.44
N GLU A 227 8.28 -4.99 -19.64
CA GLU A 227 9.17 -3.86 -19.88
C GLU A 227 8.66 -2.58 -19.20
N VAL A 228 7.40 -2.23 -19.43
CA VAL A 228 6.81 -0.99 -18.90
C VAL A 228 6.62 -1.09 -17.38
N MET A 229 5.94 -2.13 -16.90
CA MET A 229 5.71 -2.31 -15.46
C MET A 229 7.00 -2.64 -14.72
N GLY A 230 7.93 -3.38 -15.31
CA GLY A 230 9.23 -3.65 -14.69
C GLY A 230 10.00 -2.37 -14.41
N ASN A 231 10.00 -1.42 -15.34
CA ASN A 231 10.63 -0.11 -15.11
C ASN A 231 9.91 0.72 -14.04
N MET A 232 8.57 0.74 -14.05
CA MET A 232 7.77 1.44 -13.03
C MET A 232 8.01 0.85 -11.62
N LEU A 233 8.00 -0.47 -11.50
CA LEU A 233 8.21 -1.15 -10.21
C LEU A 233 9.64 -1.02 -9.69
N LYS A 234 10.64 -0.95 -10.58
CA LYS A 234 12.03 -0.64 -10.17
C LYS A 234 12.12 0.77 -9.58
N GLN A 235 11.48 1.75 -10.19
CA GLN A 235 11.44 3.12 -9.63
C GLN A 235 10.74 3.14 -8.28
N GLU A 236 9.60 2.45 -8.15
CA GLU A 236 8.88 2.35 -6.88
C GLU A 236 9.72 1.66 -5.79
N ALA A 237 10.48 0.62 -6.15
CA ALA A 237 11.41 -0.03 -5.24
C ALA A 237 12.51 0.94 -4.76
N ASP A 238 13.08 1.73 -5.67
CA ASP A 238 14.11 2.72 -5.34
C ASP A 238 13.56 3.83 -4.43
N PHE A 239 12.37 4.38 -4.76
CA PHE A 239 11.69 5.36 -3.90
C PHE A 239 11.48 4.84 -2.50
N ARG A 240 11.17 3.56 -2.38
CA ARG A 240 10.97 2.93 -1.10
C ARG A 240 12.25 2.70 -0.31
N VAL A 241 13.34 2.30 -0.97
CA VAL A 241 14.65 2.23 -0.31
C VAL A 241 15.00 3.59 0.28
N LEU A 242 14.76 4.67 -0.46
CA LEU A 242 14.95 6.04 0.01
C LEU A 242 14.02 6.38 1.18
N LEU A 243 12.73 6.10 1.08
CA LEU A 243 11.74 6.39 2.11
C LEU A 243 12.08 5.67 3.43
N VAL A 244 12.41 4.38 3.36
CA VAL A 244 12.82 3.60 4.54
C VAL A 244 14.11 4.15 5.13
N THR A 245 15.09 4.50 4.30
CA THR A 245 16.36 5.06 4.76
C THR A 245 16.14 6.39 5.47
N MET A 246 15.38 7.31 4.88
CA MET A 246 15.09 8.63 5.45
C MET A 246 14.27 8.55 6.74
N ASN A 247 13.24 7.70 6.77
CA ASN A 247 12.45 7.49 7.98
C ASN A 247 13.29 6.85 9.09
N ALA A 248 14.20 5.93 8.75
CA ALA A 248 15.09 5.29 9.71
C ALA A 248 16.09 6.27 10.35
N LEU A 249 16.53 7.32 9.65
CA LEU A 249 17.46 8.32 10.20
C LEU A 249 16.88 9.06 11.41
N ASN A 250 15.56 9.24 11.45
CA ASN A 250 14.85 9.90 12.56
C ASN A 250 14.47 8.93 13.69
N THR A 251 14.91 7.67 13.63
CA THR A 251 14.59 6.63 14.61
C THR A 251 15.85 5.94 15.13
N GLU A 252 15.70 5.09 16.15
CA GLU A 252 16.79 4.27 16.69
C GLU A 252 17.35 3.24 15.68
N LEU A 253 16.69 3.04 14.54
CA LEU A 253 17.13 2.16 13.44
C LEU A 253 18.40 2.67 12.73
N SER A 254 18.86 3.88 13.04
CA SER A 254 20.16 4.42 12.62
C SER A 254 21.36 3.80 13.35
N THR A 255 21.13 3.07 14.45
CA THR A 255 22.19 2.46 15.26
C THR A 255 22.78 1.23 14.56
N GLU A 256 24.11 1.03 14.66
CA GLU A 256 24.86 -0.05 14.00
C GLU A 256 24.26 -1.46 14.20
N THR A 257 23.70 -1.72 15.39
CA THR A 257 23.01 -2.97 15.74
C THR A 257 21.72 -3.20 14.96
N LYS A 258 20.99 -2.13 14.61
CA LYS A 258 19.68 -2.16 13.93
C LYS A 258 19.78 -1.91 12.42
N LEU A 259 20.97 -1.63 11.89
CA LEU A 259 21.21 -1.52 10.44
C LEU A 259 20.86 -2.81 9.69
N LYS A 260 21.08 -3.99 10.30
CA LYS A 260 20.68 -5.28 9.72
C LYS A 260 19.17 -5.39 9.54
N THR A 261 18.41 -4.96 10.55
CA THR A 261 16.93 -4.90 10.50
C THR A 261 16.45 -3.89 9.48
N ARG A 262 17.13 -2.74 9.32
CA ARG A 262 16.80 -1.78 8.25
C ARG A 262 17.07 -2.37 6.86
N ASN A 263 18.22 -3.01 6.68
CA ASN A 263 18.62 -3.55 5.39
C ASN A 263 17.73 -4.72 4.93
N SER A 264 17.12 -5.47 5.86
CA SER A 264 16.14 -6.50 5.53
C SER A 264 14.82 -5.94 4.97
N LEU A 265 14.54 -4.65 5.17
CA LEU A 265 13.36 -3.95 4.63
C LEU A 265 13.55 -3.45 3.18
N TYR A 266 14.76 -3.49 2.64
CA TYR A 266 15.02 -3.09 1.27
C TYR A 266 14.54 -4.14 0.27
N PRO A 267 13.77 -3.76 -0.77
CA PRO A 267 13.48 -4.65 -1.90
C PRO A 267 14.76 -5.16 -2.57
N ASN A 268 14.74 -6.40 -3.03
CA ASN A 268 15.87 -7.07 -3.68
C ASN A 268 15.96 -6.78 -5.19
N PHE A 269 15.35 -5.68 -5.66
CA PHE A 269 15.34 -5.26 -7.06
C PHE A 269 15.16 -3.73 -7.15
N GLY A 270 15.47 -3.14 -8.30
CA GLY A 270 15.49 -1.69 -8.51
C GLY A 270 16.66 -1.28 -9.40
N TYR A 271 16.81 0.01 -9.68
CA TYR A 271 18.05 0.51 -10.29
C TYR A 271 19.15 0.72 -9.25
N LEU A 272 18.79 0.95 -7.98
CA LEU A 272 19.74 1.07 -6.89
C LEU A 272 20.30 -0.28 -6.45
N TYR A 273 19.63 -1.39 -6.77
CA TYR A 273 20.11 -2.72 -6.41
C TYR A 273 21.12 -3.26 -7.45
N PRO A 274 22.28 -3.82 -7.06
CA PRO A 274 22.75 -4.06 -5.69
C PRO A 274 23.66 -2.97 -5.11
N GLU A 275 24.38 -2.19 -5.93
CA GLU A 275 25.46 -1.31 -5.45
C GLU A 275 24.96 -0.07 -4.69
N GLY A 276 23.90 0.58 -5.18
CA GLY A 276 23.29 1.72 -4.49
C GLY A 276 22.68 1.32 -3.14
N VAL A 277 22.03 0.15 -3.09
CA VAL A 277 21.52 -0.42 -1.83
C VAL A 277 22.67 -0.73 -0.88
N HIS A 278 23.80 -1.24 -1.36
CA HIS A 278 24.98 -1.47 -0.52
C HIS A 278 25.56 -0.17 0.04
N SER A 279 25.61 0.90 -0.75
CA SER A 279 26.05 2.22 -0.28
C SER A 279 25.08 2.79 0.77
N LEU A 280 23.78 2.72 0.50
CA LEU A 280 22.71 3.15 1.42
C LEU A 280 22.67 2.30 2.71
N SER A 281 23.09 1.04 2.64
CA SER A 281 23.16 0.15 3.79
C SER A 281 24.15 0.59 4.88
N LYS A 282 25.06 1.53 4.57
CA LYS A 282 26.07 2.06 5.50
C LYS A 282 25.76 3.48 6.00
N VAL A 283 24.66 4.07 5.53
CA VAL A 283 24.28 5.45 5.81
C VAL A 283 23.73 5.59 7.23
N TRP A 284 24.12 6.66 7.92
CA TRP A 284 23.69 6.98 9.29
C TRP A 284 23.36 8.47 9.52
N ASN A 285 23.60 9.35 8.53
CA ASN A 285 23.24 10.77 8.57
C ASN A 285 22.94 11.35 7.17
N ASP A 286 22.34 12.54 7.09
CA ASP A 286 21.96 13.21 5.81
C ASP A 286 23.15 13.38 4.86
N THR A 287 24.33 13.73 5.38
CA THR A 287 25.55 13.89 4.57
C THR A 287 25.97 12.58 3.90
N THR A 288 25.86 11.47 4.61
CA THR A 288 26.17 10.13 4.08
C THR A 288 25.09 9.64 3.11
N VAL A 289 23.82 10.06 3.26
CA VAL A 289 22.78 9.79 2.25
C VAL A 289 23.15 10.48 0.94
N ARG A 290 23.50 11.78 1.00
CA ARG A 290 23.86 12.57 -0.19
C ARG A 290 25.12 12.07 -0.88
N ALA A 291 26.04 11.44 -0.14
CA ALA A 291 27.24 10.85 -0.71
C ALA A 291 27.00 9.46 -1.33
N ALA A 292 25.90 8.80 -0.98
CA ALA A 292 25.55 7.46 -1.46
C ALA A 292 24.60 7.45 -2.67
N LEU A 293 23.99 8.60 -3.00
CA LEU A 293 23.09 8.82 -4.14
C LEU A 293 23.79 9.60 -5.25
#